data_AF-A0A957CJN6-F1
#
_entry.id   AF-A0A957CJN6-F1
#
_cell.length_a   1.000
_cell.length_b   1.000
_cell.length_c   1.000
_cell.angle_alpha   90.00
_cell.angle_beta   90.00
_cell.angle_gamma   90.00
#
_symmetry.space_group_name_H-M   'P 1'
#
loop_
_entity.id
_entity.type
_entity.pdbx_description
1 polymer ?
#
loop_
_entity_poly.entity_id
_entity_poly.type
_entity_poly.pdbx_seq_one_letter_code
_entity_poly.pdbx_strand_id
1 'polypeptide(L)'
;MNTLPAALLVLEDGTLWPGRGFGAIGDTTGEIVFNTSITGYQEILTDPSYHGQIVTMTMPHIGNYGITSEDEESRRTWAAGFVVRSVSPIMSNWRAEQSLPAYLQAQGVVGITDVDTRALVRHIRTQGAMRAALSSSDPDPDRLLALARSARDMNGLDLAQEVT
;
A
#
# COMPACT_ATOMS: atom_id res chain seq x y z
N MET A 1 19.36 9.18 11.77
CA MET A 1 18.45 9.02 10.61
C MET A 1 17.79 7.67 10.76
N ASN A 2 16.47 7.61 10.91
CA ASN A 2 15.78 6.33 11.11
C ASN A 2 15.85 5.54 9.79
N THR A 3 16.65 4.48 9.74
CA THR A 3 16.75 3.61 8.57
C THR A 3 15.49 2.77 8.48
N LEU A 4 14.71 2.99 7.43
CA LEU A 4 13.57 2.12 7.10
C LEU A 4 14.06 0.68 6.87
N PRO A 5 13.35 -0.34 7.38
CA PRO A 5 13.74 -1.73 7.20
C PRO A 5 13.63 -2.15 5.73
N ALA A 6 14.32 -3.23 5.36
CA ALA A 6 14.12 -3.86 4.06
C ALA A 6 12.68 -4.36 3.94
N ALA A 7 12.08 -4.18 2.77
CA ALA A 7 10.77 -4.71 2.46
C ALA A 7 10.75 -5.33 1.06
N LEU A 8 9.83 -6.25 0.86
CA LEU A 8 9.64 -6.94 -0.41
C LEU A 8 8.15 -7.09 -0.70
N LEU A 9 7.74 -6.65 -1.89
CA LEU A 9 6.45 -6.96 -2.49
C LEU A 9 6.64 -8.10 -3.50
N VAL A 10 5.82 -9.14 -3.40
CA VAL A 10 5.81 -10.30 -4.31
C VAL A 10 4.43 -10.46 -4.89
N LEU A 11 4.34 -10.62 -6.21
CA LEU A 11 3.09 -10.93 -6.89
C LEU A 11 2.94 -12.44 -7.10
N GLU A 12 1.71 -12.93 -7.27
CA GLU A 12 1.43 -14.38 -7.38
C GLU A 12 2.10 -15.06 -8.60
N ASP A 13 2.47 -14.27 -9.61
CA ASP A 13 3.22 -14.71 -10.79
C ASP A 13 4.72 -14.90 -10.53
N GLY A 14 5.21 -14.55 -9.33
CA GLY A 14 6.59 -14.69 -8.92
C GLY A 14 7.45 -13.44 -9.14
N THR A 15 6.89 -12.34 -9.64
CA THR A 15 7.66 -11.09 -9.76
C THR A 15 7.93 -10.47 -8.39
N LEU A 16 9.15 -9.93 -8.24
CA LEU A 16 9.70 -9.42 -6.99
C LEU A 16 9.97 -7.92 -7.10
N TRP A 17 9.54 -7.16 -6.09
CA TRP A 17 9.63 -5.71 -6.04
C TRP A 17 10.26 -5.28 -4.71
N PRO A 18 11.60 -5.22 -4.63
CA PRO A 18 12.29 -4.83 -3.41
C PRO A 18 12.13 -3.33 -3.13
N GLY A 19 12.18 -2.97 -1.85
CA GLY A 19 12.07 -1.59 -1.40
C GLY A 19 12.36 -1.44 0.09
N ARG A 20 11.77 -0.41 0.69
CA ARG A 20 11.90 -0.13 2.13
C ARG A 20 10.55 -0.03 2.81
N GLY A 21 10.40 -0.64 3.97
CA GLY A 21 9.15 -0.66 4.72
C GLY A 21 8.87 0.67 5.40
N PHE A 22 7.63 1.15 5.36
CA PHE A 22 7.14 2.28 6.15
C PHE A 22 5.72 1.97 6.66
N GLY A 23 5.21 2.76 7.62
CA GLY A 23 3.96 2.43 8.27
C GLY A 23 4.14 1.34 9.32
N ALA A 24 3.22 0.39 9.38
CA ALA A 24 3.31 -0.75 10.27
C ALA A 24 4.40 -1.74 9.82
N ILE A 25 5.07 -2.37 10.80
CA ILE A 25 6.00 -3.47 10.54
C ILE A 25 5.22 -4.78 10.55
N GLY A 26 5.35 -5.57 9.50
CA GLY A 26 4.66 -6.86 9.41
C GLY A 26 4.46 -7.32 7.97
N ASP A 27 3.47 -8.20 7.81
CA ASP A 27 3.10 -8.80 6.53
C ASP A 27 1.66 -8.40 6.20
N THR A 28 1.36 -8.22 4.91
CA THR A 28 0.00 -8.04 4.41
C THR A 28 -0.17 -8.72 3.05
N THR A 29 -1.41 -9.07 2.73
CA THR A 29 -1.80 -9.67 1.46
C THR A 29 -3.02 -8.96 0.90
N GLY A 30 -3.12 -8.91 -0.43
CA GLY A 30 -4.29 -8.38 -1.09
C GLY A 30 -4.16 -8.45 -2.61
N GLU A 31 -5.18 -7.99 -3.32
CA GLU A 31 -5.06 -7.78 -4.76
C GLU A 31 -4.28 -6.49 -5.02
N ILE A 32 -3.25 -6.57 -5.88
CA ILE A 32 -2.48 -5.41 -6.27
C ILE A 32 -3.26 -4.58 -7.31
N VAL A 33 -3.49 -3.32 -6.98
CA VAL A 33 -4.14 -2.36 -7.88
C VAL A 33 -3.27 -1.12 -8.03
N PHE A 34 -3.60 -0.25 -8.99
CA PHE A 34 -2.93 1.04 -9.14
C PHE A 34 -3.93 2.18 -9.23
N ASN A 35 -3.51 3.35 -8.75
CA ASN A 35 -4.28 4.58 -8.83
C ASN A 35 -3.46 5.69 -9.53
N THR A 36 -4.10 6.38 -10.48
CA THR A 36 -3.52 7.46 -11.30
C THR A 36 -3.69 8.86 -10.71
N SER A 37 -4.37 8.98 -9.57
CA SER A 37 -4.54 10.24 -8.86
C SER A 37 -3.20 10.82 -8.44
N ILE A 38 -3.05 12.12 -8.69
CA ILE A 38 -1.82 12.88 -8.40
C ILE A 38 -1.87 13.46 -6.98
N THR A 39 -3.08 13.59 -6.42
CA THR A 39 -3.39 14.04 -5.06
C THR A 39 -4.46 13.13 -4.48
N GLY A 40 -4.83 13.32 -3.21
CA GLY A 40 -5.93 12.60 -2.58
C GLY A 40 -5.55 11.22 -2.05
N TYR A 41 -4.29 11.02 -1.64
CA TYR A 41 -3.83 9.70 -1.18
C TYR A 41 -4.47 9.28 0.15
N GLN A 42 -4.91 10.23 0.98
CA GLN A 42 -5.55 9.92 2.25
C GLN A 42 -6.97 9.40 2.00
N GLU A 43 -7.71 10.09 1.15
CA GLU A 43 -9.05 9.75 0.71
C GLU A 43 -9.07 8.33 0.10
N ILE A 44 -8.09 8.04 -0.77
CA ILE A 44 -7.86 6.70 -1.34
C ILE A 44 -7.62 5.64 -0.25
N LEU A 45 -6.80 5.93 0.75
CA LEU A 45 -6.53 4.98 1.83
C LEU A 45 -7.80 4.69 2.65
N THR A 46 -8.64 5.70 2.86
CA THR A 46 -9.86 5.61 3.68
C THR A 46 -11.12 5.22 2.90
N ASP A 47 -11.04 5.01 1.59
CA ASP A 47 -12.19 4.58 0.78
C ASP A 47 -12.45 3.06 0.96
N PRO A 48 -13.65 2.65 1.41
CA PRO A 48 -14.02 1.25 1.59
C PRO A 48 -13.85 0.36 0.34
N SER A 49 -13.87 0.95 -0.85
CA SER A 49 -13.69 0.25 -2.13
C SER A 49 -12.31 -0.42 -2.24
N TYR A 50 -11.33 0.03 -1.47
CA TYR A 50 -9.98 -0.57 -1.41
C TYR A 50 -9.83 -1.68 -0.37
N HIS A 51 -10.93 -2.13 0.25
CA HIS A 51 -10.87 -3.23 1.21
C HIS A 51 -10.23 -4.49 0.61
N GLY A 52 -9.17 -4.98 1.24
CA GLY A 52 -8.41 -6.15 0.76
C GLY A 52 -7.47 -5.86 -0.42
N GLN A 53 -7.31 -4.61 -0.82
CA GLN A 53 -6.42 -4.22 -1.93
C GLN A 53 -5.11 -3.60 -1.44
N ILE A 54 -4.02 -3.93 -2.12
CA ILE A 54 -2.73 -3.24 -1.97
C ILE A 54 -2.68 -2.16 -3.05
N VAL A 55 -2.67 -0.90 -2.64
CA VAL A 55 -2.79 0.23 -3.57
C VAL A 55 -1.41 0.74 -3.98
N THR A 56 -1.15 0.76 -5.29
CA THR A 56 0.06 1.34 -5.88
C THR A 56 -0.21 2.74 -6.42
N MET A 57 0.47 3.74 -5.88
CA MET A 57 0.39 5.09 -6.42
C MET A 57 1.32 5.27 -7.63
N THR A 58 0.78 5.83 -8.70
CA THR A 58 1.58 6.23 -9.87
C THR A 58 2.34 7.54 -9.62
N MET A 59 1.80 8.44 -8.81
CA MET A 59 2.46 9.69 -8.43
C MET A 59 3.70 9.39 -7.58
N PRO A 60 4.91 9.86 -7.98
CA PRO A 60 6.13 9.41 -7.32
C PRO A 60 6.30 9.87 -5.87
N HIS A 61 5.85 11.09 -5.57
CA HIS A 61 5.99 11.70 -4.25
C HIS A 61 4.67 11.65 -3.51
N ILE A 62 4.62 10.87 -2.43
CA ILE A 62 3.41 10.64 -1.63
C ILE A 62 3.69 10.98 -0.16
N GLY A 63 2.73 11.58 0.53
CA GLY A 63 2.88 12.06 1.92
C GLY A 63 3.36 13.51 2.06
N ASN A 64 3.48 14.24 0.95
CA ASN A 64 4.00 15.62 0.92
C ASN A 64 3.12 16.62 1.70
N TYR A 65 1.80 16.44 1.72
CA TYR A 65 0.88 17.31 2.46
C TYR A 65 0.45 16.73 3.82
N GLY A 66 1.06 15.63 4.26
CA GLY A 66 0.70 14.98 5.53
C GLY A 66 -0.69 14.36 5.51
N ILE A 67 -1.27 14.22 6.70
CA ILE A 67 -2.59 13.69 6.97
C ILE A 67 -3.33 14.72 7.83
N THR A 68 -4.64 14.83 7.65
CA THR A 68 -5.54 15.67 8.46
C THR A 68 -6.83 14.93 8.73
N SER A 69 -7.38 15.06 9.94
CA SER A 69 -8.67 14.45 10.30
C SER A 69 -9.86 14.91 9.42
N GLU A 70 -9.73 16.03 8.72
CA GLU A 70 -10.76 16.57 7.82
C GLU A 70 -10.89 15.83 6.48
N ASP A 71 -9.85 15.09 6.06
CA ASP A 71 -9.80 14.43 4.74
C ASP A 71 -10.04 12.90 4.85
N GLU A 72 -10.57 12.42 5.98
CA GLU A 72 -10.96 11.01 6.14
C GLU A 72 -12.35 10.75 5.53
N GLU A 73 -12.42 9.94 4.48
CA GLU A 73 -13.70 9.52 3.85
C GLU A 73 -14.45 8.47 4.70
N SER A 74 -13.75 7.83 5.64
CA SER A 74 -14.34 6.87 6.56
C SER A 74 -13.54 6.74 7.85
N ARG A 75 -14.06 5.96 8.81
CA ARG A 75 -13.51 5.84 10.18
C ARG A 75 -12.16 5.12 10.26
N ARG A 76 -11.66 4.52 9.17
CA ARG A 76 -10.41 3.75 9.15
C ARG A 76 -9.80 3.68 7.76
N THR A 77 -8.52 3.31 7.70
CA THR A 77 -7.91 2.88 6.43
C THR A 77 -8.45 1.51 6.02
N TRP A 78 -8.86 1.36 4.76
CA TRP A 78 -9.38 0.11 4.20
C TRP A 78 -8.38 -0.62 3.31
N ALA A 79 -7.45 0.12 2.70
CA ALA A 79 -6.37 -0.47 1.94
C ALA A 79 -5.55 -1.45 2.80
N ALA A 80 -5.34 -2.66 2.30
CA ALA A 80 -4.58 -3.71 2.99
C ALA A 80 -3.08 -3.39 3.03
N GLY A 81 -2.58 -2.63 2.06
CA GLY A 81 -1.19 -2.19 1.99
C GLY A 81 -1.00 -1.04 1.00
N PHE A 82 0.17 -0.41 1.04
CA PHE A 82 0.43 0.79 0.25
C PHE A 82 1.80 0.80 -0.41
N VAL A 83 1.85 1.03 -1.72
CA VAL A 83 3.06 0.96 -2.55
C VAL A 83 3.32 2.31 -3.20
N VAL A 84 4.49 2.89 -2.95
CA VAL A 84 4.86 4.21 -3.48
C VAL A 84 6.29 4.23 -3.99
N ARG A 85 6.60 5.17 -4.89
CA ARG A 85 7.98 5.37 -5.35
C ARG A 85 8.84 6.06 -4.28
N SER A 86 8.33 7.13 -3.69
CA SER A 86 9.04 7.92 -2.69
C SER A 86 8.06 8.47 -1.68
N VAL A 87 8.18 8.00 -0.44
CA VAL A 87 7.48 8.58 0.70
C VAL A 87 8.18 9.86 1.13
N SER A 88 7.42 10.93 1.33
CA SER A 88 7.97 12.22 1.74
C SER A 88 8.53 12.13 3.17
N PRO A 89 9.78 12.58 3.42
CA PRO A 89 10.36 12.59 4.76
C PRO A 89 9.78 13.70 5.65
N ILE A 90 9.14 14.69 5.04
CA ILE A 90 8.48 15.81 5.72
C ILE A 90 7.06 15.99 5.17
N MET A 91 6.19 16.56 5.99
CA MET A 91 4.89 17.08 5.54
C MET A 91 4.94 18.60 5.53
N SER A 92 4.35 19.22 4.50
CA SER A 92 4.33 20.68 4.35
C SER A 92 2.97 21.13 3.82
N ASN A 93 1.98 21.18 4.71
CA ASN A 93 0.68 21.77 4.47
C ASN A 93 0.18 22.38 5.78
N TRP A 94 -0.52 23.51 5.72
CA TRP A 94 -1.04 24.20 6.89
C TRP A 94 -2.11 23.40 7.64
N ARG A 95 -2.78 22.44 6.96
CA ARG A 95 -3.74 21.50 7.53
C ARG A 95 -3.11 20.23 8.12
N ALA A 96 -1.81 20.02 7.90
CA ALA A 96 -1.17 18.75 8.25
C ALA A 96 -1.06 18.55 9.76
N GLU A 97 -1.62 17.45 10.26
CA GLU A 97 -1.62 17.06 11.68
C GLU A 97 -0.62 15.94 11.95
N GLN A 98 -0.43 15.04 10.97
CA GLN A 98 0.43 13.86 11.12
C GLN A 98 1.14 13.48 9.81
N SER A 99 2.33 12.90 9.90
CA SER A 99 3.02 12.34 8.73
C SER A 99 2.35 11.05 8.27
N LEU A 100 2.34 10.79 6.96
CA LEU A 100 1.81 9.55 6.39
C LEU A 100 2.39 8.27 7.01
N PRO A 101 3.73 8.11 7.23
CA PRO A 101 4.26 6.92 7.87
C PRO A 101 3.71 6.69 9.28
N ALA A 102 3.61 7.74 10.09
CA ALA A 102 3.07 7.63 11.44
C ALA A 102 1.56 7.29 11.42
N TYR A 103 0.81 7.82 10.47
CA TYR A 103 -0.61 7.50 10.30
C TYR A 103 -0.81 6.03 9.94
N LEU A 104 -0.11 5.52 8.93
CA LEU A 104 -0.21 4.11 8.54
C LEU A 104 0.26 3.17 9.66
N GLN A 105 1.28 3.57 10.44
CA GLN A 105 1.70 2.81 11.61
C GLN A 105 0.60 2.73 12.67
N ALA A 106 -0.10 3.84 12.94
CA ALA A 106 -1.22 3.87 13.88
C ALA A 106 -2.43 3.05 13.39
N GLN A 107 -2.66 3.00 12.07
CA GLN A 107 -3.73 2.23 11.44
C GLN A 107 -3.38 0.74 11.20
N GLY A 108 -2.14 0.32 11.50
CA GLY A 108 -1.70 -1.06 11.28
C GLY A 108 -1.46 -1.42 9.81
N VAL A 109 -1.26 -0.44 8.93
CA VAL A 109 -1.12 -0.64 7.48
C VAL A 109 0.34 -0.69 7.09
N VAL A 110 0.72 -1.74 6.35
CA VAL A 110 2.09 -1.95 5.87
C VAL A 110 2.29 -1.22 4.55
N GLY A 111 3.34 -0.40 4.48
CA GLY A 111 3.74 0.34 3.29
C GLY A 111 5.13 -0.05 2.78
N ILE A 112 5.35 0.10 1.48
CA ILE A 112 6.67 -0.05 0.83
C ILE A 112 7.00 1.14 -0.07
N THR A 113 8.19 1.70 0.12
CA THR A 113 8.75 2.79 -0.67
C THR A 113 9.98 2.34 -1.47
N ASP A 114 10.51 3.22 -2.33
CA ASP A 114 11.62 2.96 -3.25
C ASP A 114 11.34 1.93 -4.36
N VAL A 115 10.07 1.56 -4.56
CA VAL A 115 9.64 0.65 -5.64
C VAL A 115 9.63 1.38 -6.98
N ASP A 116 10.03 0.72 -8.07
CA ASP A 116 9.75 1.25 -9.42
C ASP A 116 8.26 1.07 -9.75
N THR A 117 7.44 1.98 -9.24
CA THR A 117 5.98 1.94 -9.43
C THR A 117 5.59 2.05 -10.89
N ARG A 118 6.42 2.64 -11.77
CA ARG A 118 6.15 2.71 -13.20
C ARG A 118 6.28 1.33 -13.85
N ALA A 119 7.33 0.59 -13.53
CA ALA A 119 7.50 -0.77 -14.00
C ALA A 119 6.40 -1.70 -13.44
N LEU A 120 6.07 -1.57 -12.16
CA LEU A 120 4.99 -2.32 -11.51
C LEU A 120 3.64 -2.07 -12.17
N VAL A 121 3.27 -0.80 -12.39
CA VAL A 121 1.99 -0.44 -13.04
C VAL A 121 1.93 -0.95 -14.48
N ARG A 122 3.04 -0.91 -15.22
CA ARG A 122 3.10 -1.50 -16.57
C ARG A 122 2.85 -3.01 -16.52
N HIS A 123 3.42 -3.69 -15.53
CA HIS A 123 3.24 -5.12 -15.32
C HIS A 123 1.77 -5.46 -15.04
N ILE A 124 1.16 -4.80 -14.04
CA ILE A 124 -0.25 -4.96 -13.68
C ILE A 124 -1.17 -4.67 -14.87
N ARG A 125 -0.89 -3.62 -15.65
CA ARG A 125 -1.70 -3.28 -16.83
C ARG A 125 -1.62 -4.35 -17.94
N THR A 126 -0.52 -5.08 -18.04
CA THR A 126 -0.33 -6.11 -19.07
C THR A 126 -0.86 -7.47 -18.61
N GLN A 127 -0.69 -7.82 -17.33
CA GLN A 127 -1.06 -9.14 -16.79
C GLN A 127 -2.43 -9.18 -16.09
N GLY A 128 -2.98 -8.01 -15.73
CA GLY A 128 -4.17 -7.88 -14.90
C GLY A 128 -3.84 -7.62 -13.43
N ALA A 129 -4.87 -7.27 -12.66
CA ALA A 129 -4.80 -7.27 -11.19
C ALA A 129 -4.61 -8.72 -10.71
N MET A 130 -3.85 -8.89 -9.63
CA MET A 130 -3.43 -10.20 -9.17
C MET A 130 -3.13 -10.17 -7.68
N ARG A 131 -3.08 -11.34 -7.05
CA ARG A 131 -2.75 -11.41 -5.63
C ARG A 131 -1.29 -11.06 -5.38
N ALA A 132 -1.05 -10.42 -4.25
CA ALA A 132 0.26 -9.99 -3.82
C ALA A 132 0.43 -10.13 -2.31
N ALA A 133 1.69 -10.25 -1.90
CA ALA A 133 2.10 -10.22 -0.51
C ALA A 133 3.23 -9.19 -0.33
N LEU A 134 3.15 -8.43 0.76
CA LEU A 134 4.13 -7.43 1.15
C LEU A 134 4.62 -7.76 2.56
N SER A 135 5.94 -7.82 2.75
CA SER A 135 6.54 -7.87 4.10
C SER A 135 7.58 -6.77 4.29
N SER A 136 7.54 -6.15 5.47
CA SER A 136 8.58 -5.26 6.01
C SER A 136 9.30 -5.85 7.22
N SER A 137 9.01 -7.11 7.57
CA SER A 137 9.56 -7.80 8.74
C SER A 137 10.45 -9.00 8.39
N ASP A 138 10.07 -9.75 7.34
CA ASP A 138 10.76 -10.94 6.86
C ASP A 138 10.63 -11.01 5.33
N PRO A 139 11.47 -10.26 4.58
CA PRO A 139 11.37 -10.15 3.12
C PRO A 139 11.94 -11.37 2.38
N ASP A 140 11.51 -12.58 2.78
CA ASP A 140 11.86 -13.84 2.13
C ASP A 140 10.99 -14.07 0.87
N PRO A 141 11.59 -14.19 -0.33
CA PRO A 141 10.83 -14.30 -1.58
C PRO A 141 9.95 -15.55 -1.67
N ASP A 142 10.43 -16.71 -1.22
CA ASP A 142 9.71 -17.97 -1.37
C ASP A 142 8.50 -18.03 -0.43
N ARG A 143 8.68 -17.60 0.82
CA ARG A 143 7.60 -17.40 1.79
C ARG A 143 6.55 -16.44 1.25
N LEU A 144 6.95 -15.27 0.75
CA LEU A 144 6.03 -14.25 0.26
C LEU A 144 5.28 -14.70 -1.00
N LEU A 145 5.93 -15.46 -1.89
CA LEU A 145 5.27 -16.05 -3.06
C LEU A 145 4.21 -17.07 -2.64
N ALA A 146 4.52 -17.94 -1.67
CA ALA A 146 3.54 -18.87 -1.12
C ALA A 146 2.36 -18.12 -0.47
N LEU A 147 2.66 -17.05 0.27
CA LEU A 147 1.66 -16.20 0.91
C LEU A 147 0.74 -15.52 -0.12
N ALA A 148 1.30 -14.92 -1.18
CA ALA A 148 0.54 -14.28 -2.26
C ALA A 148 -0.40 -15.28 -2.96
N ARG A 149 0.09 -16.50 -3.25
CA ARG A 149 -0.73 -17.56 -3.88
C ARG A 149 -1.79 -18.15 -2.96
N SER A 150 -1.61 -18.04 -1.65
CA SER A 150 -2.59 -18.47 -0.64
C SER A 150 -3.62 -17.39 -0.28
N ALA A 151 -3.38 -16.14 -0.69
CA ALA A 151 -4.26 -15.03 -0.39
C ALA A 151 -5.66 -15.26 -1.01
N ARG A 152 -6.67 -14.70 -0.34
CA ARG A 152 -8.08 -14.77 -0.76
C ARG A 152 -8.20 -14.11 -2.14
N ASP A 153 -8.76 -14.84 -3.10
CA ASP A 153 -9.11 -14.26 -4.39
C ASP A 153 -10.30 -13.31 -4.20
N MET A 154 -10.19 -12.09 -4.73
CA MET A 154 -11.25 -11.09 -4.65
C MET A 154 -12.42 -11.37 -5.61
N ASN A 155 -12.21 -12.20 -6.63
CA ASN A 155 -13.27 -12.57 -7.56
C ASN A 155 -14.40 -13.34 -6.86
N GLY A 156 -15.59 -12.75 -6.83
CA GLY A 156 -16.79 -13.35 -6.23
C GLY A 156 -16.93 -13.16 -4.72
N LEU A 157 -16.12 -12.29 -4.10
CA LEU A 157 -16.29 -11.93 -2.69
C LEU A 157 -17.37 -10.85 -2.51
N ASP A 158 -18.25 -11.04 -1.54
CA ASP A 158 -19.17 -9.99 -1.07
C ASP A 158 -18.47 -9.12 -0.02
N LEU A 159 -17.62 -8.21 -0.49
CA LEU A 159 -16.90 -7.26 0.37
C LEU A 159 -17.82 -6.16 0.89
N ALA A 160 -19.00 -5.96 0.30
CA ALA A 160 -19.94 -4.92 0.70
C ALA A 160 -20.50 -5.15 2.13
N GLN A 161 -20.62 -6.42 2.55
CA GLN A 161 -21.03 -6.76 3.92
C GLN A 161 -19.91 -6.59 4.96
N GLU A 162 -18.65 -6.53 4.53
CA GLU A 162 -17.49 -6.39 5.40
C GLU A 162 -17.16 -4.91 5.70
N VAL A 163 -17.85 -3.99 5.00
CA VAL A 163 -17.61 -2.54 5.06
C VAL A 163 -18.76 -1.71 5.68
N THR A 164 -19.83 -2.36 6.17
CA THR A 164 -21.01 -1.71 6.79
C THR A 164 -20.81 -1.21 8.22
#